data_AF-A0A2K0U4Z7-F1
#
_entry.id   AF-A0A2K0U4Z7-F1
#
_cell.length_a   1.000
_cell.length_b   1.000
_cell.length_c   1.000
_cell.angle_alpha   90.00
_cell.angle_beta   90.00
_cell.angle_gamma   90.00
#
_symmetry.space_group_name_H-M   'P 1'
#
loop_
_entity.id
_entity.type
_entity.pdbx_description
1 polymer ?
#
loop_
_entity_poly.entity_id
_entity_poly.type
_entity_poly.pdbx_seq_one_letter_code
_entity_poly.pdbx_strand_id
1 'polypeptide(L)'
;MSFEDAATHVFFDKSGRQVTTDKGFRMARANVAVREGRWYWECKITQGIQPPKDGDAKPVGGKHVRMGWARREASLDAPVGFDAYSYGIRDVAGEKVFMSRPKEFFPPGEGIKEGDVIGLEIQLPSEHLHRKIMAGHYNPAVDAADEPAPATAEAANIVRDRVPIRFKAHTYFEKIEYHATKELEDLMNPSPAVSSSSSNDAPGPTHPTPALRTLPNSHIRIYKNGVLMGTPFENLLGFLPPASKPMPQVGAREGLDDGMLGYYPAVSVFRGGAVEVNFGPDFWYPPSDYDSTNGEVDMIQPDGLSANSLHAVVERYQEQIAEDIIYDIVDEVDFWMQDGGGATNQAGVDEKTKEVVMAPGREEIKELVQDD
;
A
#
# COMPACT_ATOMS: atom_id res chain seq x y z
N MET A 1 0.29 8.82 9.49
CA MET A 1 -0.67 8.58 8.38
C MET A 1 -0.48 9.64 7.34
N SER A 2 -0.80 9.35 6.07
CA SER A 2 -0.84 10.37 5.03
C SER A 2 -2.07 11.26 5.20
N PHE A 3 -1.91 12.58 5.09
CA PHE A 3 -3.06 13.49 5.09
C PHE A 3 -3.73 13.53 3.72
N GLU A 4 -2.93 13.32 2.68
CA GLU A 4 -3.31 13.32 1.27
C GLU A 4 -3.98 12.01 0.86
N ASP A 5 -3.61 10.90 1.51
CA ASP A 5 -4.14 9.57 1.23
C ASP A 5 -5.17 9.12 2.28
N ALA A 6 -6.20 9.96 2.45
CA ALA A 6 -7.29 9.77 3.40
C ALA A 6 -8.61 10.33 2.85
N ALA A 7 -9.73 9.69 3.19
CA ALA A 7 -11.02 10.25 2.83
C ALA A 7 -11.27 11.59 3.54
N THR A 8 -12.02 12.49 2.88
CA THR A 8 -12.22 13.89 3.31
C THR A 8 -12.72 14.06 4.74
N HIS A 9 -13.49 13.10 5.26
CA HIS A 9 -14.07 13.13 6.60
C HIS A 9 -13.31 12.27 7.62
N VAL A 10 -12.03 12.00 7.35
CA VAL A 10 -11.09 11.52 8.37
C VAL A 10 -10.48 12.72 9.08
N PHE A 11 -10.43 12.65 10.40
CA PHE A 11 -9.79 13.65 11.23
C PHE A 11 -8.52 13.07 11.86
N PHE A 12 -7.49 13.90 11.90
CA PHE A 12 -6.20 13.57 12.46
C PHE A 12 -5.84 14.51 13.61
N ASP A 13 -5.04 14.03 14.54
CA ASP A 13 -4.28 14.95 15.39
C ASP A 13 -3.12 15.59 14.61
N LYS A 14 -2.43 16.54 15.24
CA LYS A 14 -1.30 17.25 14.61
C LYS A 14 -0.16 16.31 14.21
N SER A 15 0.02 15.19 14.90
CA SER A 15 1.08 14.24 14.57
C SER A 15 0.71 13.29 13.42
N GLY A 16 -0.56 13.25 13.01
CA GLY A 16 -1.06 12.30 12.02
C GLY A 16 -1.03 10.85 12.50
N ARG A 17 -1.00 10.63 13.83
CA ARG A 17 -0.98 9.28 14.45
C ARG A 17 -2.34 8.89 15.02
N GLN A 18 -3.12 9.84 15.51
CA GLN A 18 -4.49 9.60 15.95
C GLN A 18 -5.43 9.80 14.76
N VAL A 19 -6.32 8.85 14.53
CA VAL A 19 -7.25 8.85 13.39
C VAL A 19 -8.66 8.61 13.88
N THR A 20 -9.62 9.43 13.44
CA THR A 20 -11.04 9.25 13.77
C THR A 20 -11.96 9.81 12.68
N THR A 21 -13.27 9.62 12.82
CA THR A 21 -14.31 10.19 11.95
C THR A 21 -15.59 10.43 12.76
N ASP A 22 -16.50 11.26 12.26
CA ASP A 22 -17.77 11.56 12.94
C ASP A 22 -18.94 10.66 12.49
N LYS A 23 -18.94 10.19 11.23
CA LYS A 23 -20.08 9.54 10.58
C LYS A 23 -19.76 8.14 10.07
N GLY A 24 -19.96 7.90 8.77
CA GLY A 24 -19.83 6.59 8.14
C GLY A 24 -18.40 6.06 8.18
N PHE A 25 -18.20 4.87 7.61
CA PHE A 25 -16.85 4.33 7.50
C PHE A 25 -16.03 5.22 6.58
N ARG A 26 -14.80 5.49 7.01
CA ARG A 26 -13.78 6.20 6.23
C ARG A 26 -12.44 5.55 6.49
N MET A 27 -11.61 5.51 5.46
CA MET A 27 -10.27 4.94 5.51
C MET A 27 -9.21 6.01 5.32
N ALA A 28 -8.08 5.79 5.97
CA ALA A 28 -6.82 6.47 5.71
C ALA A 28 -5.72 5.42 5.55
N ARG A 29 -4.73 5.74 4.72
CA ARG A 29 -3.54 4.91 4.49
C ARG A 29 -2.27 5.59 5.01
N ALA A 30 -1.27 4.80 5.35
CA ALA A 30 0.07 5.34 5.56
C ALA A 30 0.63 5.89 4.23
N ASN A 31 1.71 6.65 4.31
CA ASN A 31 2.36 7.27 3.16
C ASN A 31 3.35 6.34 2.43
N VAL A 32 3.57 5.12 2.94
CA VAL A 32 4.55 4.17 2.41
C VAL A 32 3.91 2.83 2.09
N ALA A 33 4.31 2.27 0.95
CA ALA A 33 3.89 0.95 0.50
C ALA A 33 4.97 -0.09 0.79
N VAL A 34 4.55 -1.24 1.28
CA VAL A 34 5.37 -2.45 1.33
C VAL A 34 5.26 -3.17 -0.01
N ARG A 35 6.41 -3.52 -0.59
CA ARG A 35 6.54 -4.07 -1.96
C ARG A 35 7.12 -5.48 -2.01
N GLU A 36 7.99 -5.81 -1.07
CA GLU A 36 8.59 -7.13 -0.89
C GLU A 36 9.02 -7.30 0.58
N GLY A 37 9.45 -8.50 0.97
CA GLY A 37 9.99 -8.74 2.31
C GLY A 37 8.93 -8.80 3.40
N ARG A 38 9.35 -8.65 4.66
CA ARG A 38 8.53 -8.90 5.85
C ARG A 38 8.49 -7.69 6.78
N TRP A 39 7.28 -7.16 7.03
CA TRP A 39 7.08 -5.85 7.66
C TRP A 39 6.01 -5.88 8.74
N TYR A 40 6.14 -4.99 9.73
CA TYR A 40 5.24 -4.90 10.88
C TYR A 40 4.87 -3.47 11.27
N TRP A 41 3.62 -3.29 11.71
CA TRP A 41 3.14 -2.08 12.38
C TRP A 41 2.05 -2.39 13.40
N GLU A 42 1.77 -1.46 14.31
CA GLU A 42 0.74 -1.59 15.33
C GLU A 42 -0.27 -0.45 15.29
N CYS A 43 -1.48 -0.72 15.79
CA CYS A 43 -2.40 0.33 16.19
C CYS A 43 -3.07 0.02 17.53
N LYS A 44 -3.21 1.04 18.37
CA LYS A 44 -3.98 1.00 19.61
C LYS A 44 -5.38 1.51 19.38
N ILE A 45 -6.39 0.78 19.86
CA ILE A 45 -7.79 1.23 19.79
C ILE A 45 -8.04 2.23 20.91
N THR A 46 -8.10 3.52 20.58
CA THR A 46 -8.28 4.58 21.58
C THR A 46 -9.75 4.86 21.87
N GLN A 47 -10.64 4.61 20.91
CA GLN A 47 -12.10 4.65 21.10
C GLN A 47 -12.74 3.51 20.29
N GLY A 48 -13.46 2.60 20.95
CA GLY A 48 -14.03 1.44 20.28
C GLY A 48 -15.12 0.74 21.07
N ILE A 49 -15.26 -0.57 20.87
CA ILE A 49 -16.20 -1.39 21.63
C ILE A 49 -15.73 -1.47 23.08
N GLN A 50 -16.61 -1.08 24.00
CA GLN A 50 -16.35 -1.17 25.44
C GLN A 50 -17.12 -2.34 26.04
N PRO A 51 -16.63 -2.94 27.13
CA PRO A 51 -17.38 -3.96 27.85
C PRO A 51 -18.76 -3.42 28.29
N PRO A 52 -19.75 -4.30 28.51
CA PRO A 52 -21.04 -3.88 29.05
C PRO A 52 -20.86 -3.13 30.36
N LYS A 53 -21.69 -2.11 30.60
CA LYS A 53 -21.78 -1.48 31.94
C LYS A 53 -22.48 -2.45 32.90
N ASP A 54 -22.21 -2.32 34.19
CA ASP A 54 -22.79 -3.19 35.22
C ASP A 54 -24.32 -3.31 35.07
N GLY A 55 -24.78 -4.54 34.78
CA GLY A 55 -26.19 -4.88 34.60
C GLY A 55 -26.67 -4.98 33.14
N ASP A 56 -25.89 -4.53 32.15
CA ASP A 56 -26.23 -4.65 30.74
C ASP A 56 -25.67 -5.94 30.11
N ALA A 57 -26.46 -6.56 29.23
CA ALA A 57 -26.03 -7.76 28.49
C ALA A 57 -25.25 -7.45 27.20
N LYS A 58 -25.27 -6.19 26.73
CA LYS A 58 -24.67 -5.79 25.45
C LYS A 58 -23.51 -4.81 25.67
N PRO A 59 -22.41 -4.95 24.90
CA PRO A 59 -21.31 -3.98 24.90
C PRO A 59 -21.81 -2.56 24.61
N VAL A 60 -21.16 -1.55 25.19
CA VAL A 60 -21.38 -0.16 24.78
C VAL A 60 -20.71 0.00 23.41
N GLY A 61 -21.52 0.02 22.36
CA GLY A 61 -21.06 0.01 20.97
C GLY A 61 -21.37 1.30 20.22
N GLY A 62 -21.27 1.23 18.89
CA GLY A 62 -21.58 2.33 17.97
C GLY A 62 -20.34 3.05 17.43
N LYS A 63 -19.18 2.85 18.05
CA LYS A 63 -17.86 3.26 17.56
C LYS A 63 -17.15 2.03 17.03
N HIS A 64 -16.75 2.06 15.77
CA HIS A 64 -16.13 0.89 15.13
C HIS A 64 -14.84 1.24 14.42
N VAL A 65 -13.95 0.25 14.38
CA VAL A 65 -12.65 0.36 13.74
C VAL A 65 -12.34 -0.92 12.95
N ARG A 66 -11.63 -0.76 11.84
CA ARG A 66 -10.99 -1.85 11.09
C ARG A 66 -9.56 -1.45 10.77
N MET A 67 -8.67 -2.42 10.71
CA MET A 67 -7.26 -2.22 10.38
C MET A 67 -6.79 -3.33 9.45
N GLY A 68 -5.75 -3.06 8.68
CA GLY A 68 -5.30 -4.00 7.68
C GLY A 68 -4.28 -3.43 6.73
N TRP A 69 -4.24 -4.02 5.54
CA TRP A 69 -3.38 -3.63 4.44
C TRP A 69 -4.25 -3.33 3.22
N ALA A 70 -3.97 -2.24 2.51
CA ALA A 70 -4.73 -1.81 1.33
C ALA A 70 -3.79 -1.37 0.20
N ARG A 71 -4.12 -1.72 -1.04
CA ARG A 71 -3.45 -1.18 -2.23
C ARG A 71 -3.98 0.21 -2.57
N ARG A 72 -3.36 0.89 -3.54
CA ARG A 72 -3.72 2.26 -3.97
C ARG A 72 -5.14 2.36 -4.54
N GLU A 73 -5.64 1.30 -5.18
CA GLU A 73 -6.97 1.24 -5.79
C GLU A 73 -8.11 1.11 -4.78
N ALA A 74 -7.81 0.73 -3.53
CA ALA A 74 -8.83 0.55 -2.50
C ALA A 74 -9.53 1.87 -2.20
N SER A 75 -10.87 1.85 -2.15
CA SER A 75 -11.65 3.08 -1.96
C SER A 75 -11.51 3.63 -0.54
N LEU A 76 -11.08 4.88 -0.42
CA LEU A 76 -10.94 5.55 0.87
C LEU A 76 -12.28 5.82 1.58
N ASP A 77 -13.39 5.84 0.85
CA ASP A 77 -14.74 6.01 1.41
C ASP A 77 -15.36 4.69 1.89
N ALA A 78 -14.66 3.56 1.69
CA ALA A 78 -15.04 2.25 2.17
C ALA A 78 -14.08 1.76 3.26
N PRO A 79 -14.52 0.88 4.16
CA PRO A 79 -13.62 0.31 5.15
C PRO A 79 -12.66 -0.71 4.53
N VAL A 80 -11.45 -0.82 5.07
CA VAL A 80 -10.49 -1.88 4.75
C VAL A 80 -11.15 -3.27 4.82
N GLY A 81 -10.90 -4.09 3.81
CA GLY A 81 -11.56 -5.38 3.60
C GLY A 81 -12.88 -5.32 2.82
N PHE A 82 -13.32 -4.13 2.37
CA PHE A 82 -14.53 -3.97 1.57
C PHE A 82 -14.40 -4.57 0.17
N ASP A 83 -13.26 -4.33 -0.48
CA ASP A 83 -12.96 -4.70 -1.86
C ASP A 83 -11.92 -5.83 -1.96
N ALA A 84 -11.52 -6.17 -3.18
CA ALA A 84 -10.44 -7.11 -3.47
C ALA A 84 -9.04 -6.47 -3.33
N TYR A 85 -8.96 -5.17 -3.08
CA TYR A 85 -7.71 -4.41 -2.99
C TYR A 85 -7.22 -4.25 -1.56
N SER A 86 -7.99 -4.70 -0.58
CA SER A 86 -7.69 -4.54 0.84
C SER A 86 -8.05 -5.76 1.68
N TYR A 87 -7.19 -6.09 2.64
CA TYR A 87 -7.38 -7.18 3.60
C TYR A 87 -7.49 -6.58 4.99
N GLY A 88 -8.60 -6.81 5.69
CA GLY A 88 -8.89 -6.18 6.97
C GLY A 88 -9.21 -7.16 8.09
N ILE A 89 -9.01 -6.71 9.33
CA ILE A 89 -9.61 -7.27 10.53
C ILE A 89 -10.61 -6.24 11.07
N ARG A 90 -11.79 -6.69 11.51
CA ARG A 90 -12.78 -5.81 12.15
C ARG A 90 -12.83 -6.04 13.66
N ASP A 91 -13.18 -4.98 14.36
CA ASP A 91 -13.26 -4.98 15.82
C ASP A 91 -14.26 -5.99 16.41
N VAL A 92 -15.47 -6.05 15.82
CA VAL A 92 -16.51 -6.99 16.23
C VAL A 92 -16.02 -8.41 16.05
N ALA A 93 -15.87 -9.12 17.17
CA ALA A 93 -15.43 -10.51 17.28
C ALA A 93 -14.04 -10.83 16.67
N GLY A 94 -13.26 -9.82 16.24
CA GLY A 94 -11.97 -10.07 15.60
C GLY A 94 -12.12 -10.90 14.32
N GLU A 95 -13.11 -10.58 13.50
CA GLU A 95 -13.36 -11.28 12.24
C GLU A 95 -12.47 -10.74 11.12
N LYS A 96 -11.89 -11.66 10.33
CA LYS A 96 -11.16 -11.28 9.11
C LYS A 96 -12.15 -10.92 8.02
N VAL A 97 -11.84 -9.89 7.24
CA VAL A 97 -12.71 -9.35 6.19
C VAL A 97 -11.91 -9.14 4.91
N PHE A 98 -12.40 -9.74 3.83
CA PHE A 98 -11.89 -9.55 2.47
C PHE A 98 -13.09 -9.61 1.51
N MET A 99 -13.17 -8.68 0.55
CA MET A 99 -14.29 -8.57 -0.39
C MET A 99 -15.67 -8.49 0.30
N SER A 100 -15.76 -7.73 1.40
CA SER A 100 -16.99 -7.56 2.20
C SER A 100 -17.56 -8.87 2.78
N ARG A 101 -16.72 -9.89 2.95
CA ARG A 101 -17.11 -11.19 3.51
C ARG A 101 -16.40 -11.42 4.83
N PRO A 102 -17.01 -11.04 5.96
CA PRO A 102 -16.43 -11.34 7.25
C PRO A 102 -16.47 -12.83 7.56
N LYS A 103 -15.42 -13.33 8.21
CA LYS A 103 -15.29 -14.72 8.65
C LYS A 103 -14.69 -14.74 10.05
N GLU A 104 -15.14 -15.70 10.86
CA GLU A 104 -14.55 -15.98 12.17
C GLU A 104 -13.05 -16.20 12.05
N PHE A 105 -12.30 -15.64 13.00
CA PHE A 105 -10.85 -15.76 13.03
C PHE A 105 -10.32 -15.74 14.47
N PHE A 106 -10.55 -14.66 15.21
CA PHE A 106 -10.20 -14.67 16.64
C PHE A 106 -11.03 -15.70 17.40
N PRO A 107 -10.48 -16.30 18.48
CA PRO A 107 -11.24 -17.19 19.34
C PRO A 107 -12.50 -16.52 19.90
N PRO A 108 -13.58 -17.30 20.17
CA PRO A 108 -14.79 -16.74 20.76
C PRO A 108 -14.49 -15.98 22.07
N GLY A 109 -14.99 -14.75 22.16
CA GLY A 109 -14.77 -13.87 23.31
C GLY A 109 -13.54 -12.96 23.23
N GLU A 110 -12.64 -13.21 22.26
CA GLU A 110 -11.40 -12.45 22.07
C GLU A 110 -11.52 -11.24 21.13
N GLY A 111 -12.74 -10.78 20.82
CA GLY A 111 -12.96 -9.59 19.99
C GLY A 111 -12.16 -8.37 20.45
N ILE A 112 -11.91 -7.45 19.52
CA ILE A 112 -11.04 -6.29 19.74
C ILE A 112 -11.85 -5.20 20.45
N LYS A 113 -11.28 -4.65 21.51
CA LYS A 113 -11.92 -3.66 22.38
C LYS A 113 -11.08 -2.40 22.51
N GLU A 114 -11.69 -1.36 23.05
CA GLU A 114 -10.95 -0.17 23.47
C GLU A 114 -9.82 -0.54 24.43
N GLY A 115 -8.63 0.00 24.16
CA GLY A 115 -7.40 -0.27 24.90
C GLY A 115 -6.51 -1.36 24.29
N ASP A 116 -7.05 -2.25 23.46
CA ASP A 116 -6.25 -3.28 22.78
C ASP A 116 -5.27 -2.66 21.78
N VAL A 117 -4.11 -3.30 21.65
CA VAL A 117 -3.13 -3.03 20.59
C VAL A 117 -3.14 -4.19 19.61
N ILE A 118 -3.31 -3.88 18.33
CA ILE A 118 -3.31 -4.85 17.24
C ILE A 118 -2.04 -4.67 16.43
N GLY A 119 -1.26 -5.73 16.34
CA GLY A 119 -0.09 -5.82 15.49
C GLY A 119 -0.44 -6.48 14.16
N LEU A 120 0.07 -5.92 13.06
CA LEU A 120 -0.17 -6.42 11.71
C LEU A 120 1.17 -6.62 11.01
N GLU A 121 1.45 -7.88 10.71
CA GLU A 121 2.61 -8.30 9.93
C GLU A 121 2.16 -8.63 8.50
N ILE A 122 2.96 -8.26 7.50
CA ILE A 122 2.81 -8.72 6.12
C ILE A 122 4.15 -9.29 5.64
N GLN A 123 4.09 -10.44 4.96
CA GLN A 123 5.20 -11.01 4.23
C GLN A 123 4.85 -11.06 2.75
N LEU A 124 5.77 -10.63 1.90
CA LEU A 124 5.68 -10.67 0.44
C LEU A 124 6.94 -11.35 -0.12
N PRO A 125 6.83 -12.04 -1.27
CA PRO A 125 8.00 -12.55 -1.97
C PRO A 125 8.89 -11.40 -2.46
N SER A 126 10.10 -11.74 -2.93
CA SER A 126 10.98 -10.76 -3.58
C SER A 126 10.29 -10.10 -4.77
N GLU A 127 10.63 -8.84 -5.03
CA GLU A 127 10.09 -8.08 -6.16
C GLU A 127 10.43 -8.77 -7.48
N HIS A 128 11.62 -9.40 -7.57
CA HIS A 128 12.02 -10.21 -8.73
C HIS A 128 11.02 -11.33 -9.03
N LEU A 129 10.67 -12.13 -8.02
CA LEU A 129 9.70 -13.21 -8.17
C LEU A 129 8.31 -12.65 -8.49
N HIS A 130 7.90 -11.56 -7.82
CA HIS A 130 6.63 -10.90 -8.09
C HIS A 130 6.54 -10.48 -9.57
N ARG A 131 7.57 -9.83 -10.12
CA ARG A 131 7.62 -9.46 -11.54
C ARG A 131 7.55 -10.69 -12.46
N LYS A 132 8.22 -11.79 -12.11
CA LYS A 132 8.15 -13.06 -12.87
C LYS A 132 6.73 -13.63 -12.90
N ILE A 133 6.01 -13.57 -11.77
CA ILE A 133 4.60 -13.98 -11.66
C ILE A 133 3.73 -13.07 -12.54
N MET A 134 3.89 -11.75 -12.48
CA MET A 134 3.10 -10.80 -13.28
C MET A 134 3.41 -10.91 -14.79
N ALA A 135 4.62 -11.30 -15.16
CA ALA A 135 4.99 -11.59 -16.54
C ALA A 135 4.45 -12.95 -17.05
N GLY A 136 4.00 -13.84 -16.14
CA GLY A 136 3.50 -15.17 -16.49
C GLY A 136 4.61 -16.20 -16.72
N HIS A 137 5.82 -15.91 -16.26
CA HIS A 137 6.99 -16.78 -16.39
C HIS A 137 7.28 -17.61 -15.13
N TYR A 138 6.42 -17.52 -14.10
CA TYR A 138 6.57 -18.25 -12.85
C TYR A 138 6.36 -19.76 -13.05
N ASN A 139 7.30 -20.56 -12.55
CA ASN A 139 7.23 -22.00 -12.55
C ASN A 139 7.53 -22.55 -11.14
N PRO A 140 6.53 -23.09 -10.41
CA PRO A 140 6.70 -23.54 -9.03
C PRO A 140 7.67 -24.73 -8.86
N ALA A 141 8.05 -25.41 -9.95
CA ALA A 141 9.02 -26.50 -9.88
C ALA A 141 10.48 -26.03 -9.77
N VAL A 142 10.75 -24.77 -10.11
CA VAL A 142 12.12 -24.21 -10.15
C VAL A 142 12.22 -22.88 -9.39
N ASP A 143 11.13 -22.13 -9.27
CA ASP A 143 11.10 -20.84 -8.61
C ASP A 143 10.69 -21.02 -7.15
N ALA A 144 11.66 -20.94 -6.24
CA ALA A 144 11.38 -20.94 -4.82
C ALA A 144 10.94 -19.54 -4.37
N ALA A 145 9.92 -19.48 -3.50
CA ALA A 145 9.35 -18.21 -3.03
C ALA A 145 10.34 -17.37 -2.20
N ASP A 146 11.31 -18.03 -1.58
CA ASP A 146 12.31 -17.44 -0.68
C ASP A 146 13.67 -17.25 -1.36
N GLU A 147 13.76 -17.47 -2.68
CA GLU A 147 15.00 -17.27 -3.41
C GLU A 147 15.29 -15.76 -3.54
N PRO A 148 16.45 -15.28 -3.06
CA PRO A 148 16.81 -13.89 -3.25
C PRO A 148 16.99 -13.58 -4.73
N ALA A 149 16.79 -12.32 -5.11
CA ALA A 149 17.08 -11.89 -6.47
C ALA A 149 18.55 -12.22 -6.80
N PRO A 150 18.85 -12.78 -7.98
CA PRO A 150 20.23 -13.02 -8.38
C PRO A 150 20.97 -11.69 -8.44
N ALA A 151 22.27 -11.66 -8.12
CA ALA A 151 23.07 -10.44 -8.14
C ALA A 151 23.13 -9.75 -9.53
N THR A 152 22.77 -10.48 -10.59
CA THR A 152 22.66 -10.00 -11.97
C THR A 152 21.23 -9.60 -12.37
N ALA A 153 20.27 -9.61 -11.44
CA ALA A 153 18.91 -9.16 -11.72
C ALA A 153 18.95 -7.69 -12.12
N GLU A 154 18.34 -7.36 -13.25
CA GLU A 154 18.15 -5.97 -13.63
C GLU A 154 17.22 -5.28 -12.61
N ALA A 155 17.59 -4.06 -12.22
CA ALA A 155 16.74 -3.24 -11.37
C ALA A 155 15.40 -2.97 -12.07
N ALA A 156 14.36 -2.81 -11.26
CA ALA A 156 13.06 -2.45 -11.77
C ALA A 156 13.10 -1.10 -12.50
N ASN A 157 12.49 -1.06 -13.68
CA ASN A 157 12.28 0.20 -14.37
C ASN A 157 11.06 0.92 -13.75
N ILE A 158 11.34 1.95 -12.95
CA ILE A 158 10.33 2.81 -12.34
C ILE A 158 10.17 4.06 -13.21
N VAL A 159 8.97 4.29 -13.71
CA VAL A 159 8.65 5.40 -14.62
C VAL A 159 7.53 6.21 -14.00
N ARG A 160 7.86 7.44 -13.59
CA ARG A 160 6.96 8.30 -12.81
C ARG A 160 6.57 9.52 -13.62
N ASP A 161 5.26 9.79 -13.68
CA ASP A 161 4.75 11.05 -14.20
C ASP A 161 4.26 11.91 -13.01
N ARG A 162 4.98 13.00 -12.74
CA ARG A 162 4.68 13.96 -11.67
C ARG A 162 4.61 15.36 -12.23
N VAL A 163 3.43 15.97 -12.16
CA VAL A 163 3.22 17.33 -12.69
C VAL A 163 3.20 18.31 -11.52
N PRO A 164 4.11 19.29 -11.45
CA PRO A 164 4.04 20.34 -10.45
C PRO A 164 2.85 21.25 -10.75
N ILE A 165 2.00 21.49 -9.75
CA ILE A 165 0.83 22.36 -9.83
C ILE A 165 0.83 23.36 -8.66
N ARG A 166 0.19 24.51 -8.87
CA ARG A 166 -0.09 25.46 -7.78
C ARG A 166 -1.56 25.36 -7.40
N PHE A 167 -1.81 25.11 -6.13
CA PHE A 167 -3.16 25.06 -5.58
C PHE A 167 -3.19 25.80 -4.24
N LYS A 168 -4.12 26.76 -4.10
CA LYS A 168 -4.30 27.57 -2.88
C LYS A 168 -2.98 28.14 -2.31
N ALA A 169 -2.16 28.74 -3.17
CA ALA A 169 -0.84 29.31 -2.85
C ALA A 169 0.25 28.31 -2.41
N HIS A 170 -0.01 27.01 -2.47
CA HIS A 170 0.96 25.95 -2.21
C HIS A 170 1.31 25.21 -3.50
N THR A 171 2.48 24.57 -3.53
CA THR A 171 2.94 23.76 -4.66
C THR A 171 2.74 22.30 -4.34
N TYR A 172 2.16 21.55 -5.27
CA TYR A 172 1.93 20.11 -5.14
C TYR A 172 2.45 19.39 -6.37
N PHE A 173 2.68 18.08 -6.23
CA PHE A 173 2.80 17.20 -7.38
C PHE A 173 1.49 16.46 -7.58
N GLU A 174 0.95 16.56 -8.79
CA GLU A 174 -0.13 15.71 -9.25
C GLU A 174 0.45 14.40 -9.81
N LYS A 175 -0.15 13.27 -9.41
CA LYS A 175 0.17 11.93 -9.89
C LYS A 175 -1.11 11.26 -10.37
N ILE A 176 -0.97 10.40 -11.37
CA ILE A 176 -2.07 9.59 -11.88
C ILE A 176 -2.36 8.47 -10.88
N GLU A 177 -3.59 8.36 -10.43
CA GLU A 177 -3.99 7.30 -9.51
C GLU A 177 -4.22 5.97 -10.23
N TYR A 178 -4.10 4.86 -9.49
CA TYR A 178 -4.56 3.55 -9.94
C TYR A 178 -6.05 3.37 -9.64
N HIS A 179 -6.77 2.66 -10.50
CA HIS A 179 -8.22 2.50 -10.39
C HIS A 179 -8.62 1.04 -10.27
N ALA A 180 -9.81 0.81 -9.70
CA ALA A 180 -10.41 -0.51 -9.65
C ALA A 180 -10.72 -1.02 -11.06
N THR A 181 -10.29 -2.24 -11.35
CA THR A 181 -10.51 -2.91 -12.63
C THR A 181 -11.67 -3.90 -12.56
N LYS A 182 -12.34 -4.10 -13.71
CA LYS A 182 -13.47 -5.01 -13.87
C LYS A 182 -13.17 -6.43 -13.39
N GLU A 183 -11.95 -6.93 -13.61
CA GLU A 183 -11.57 -8.30 -13.24
C GLU A 183 -11.68 -8.54 -11.73
N LEU A 184 -11.34 -7.55 -10.91
CA LEU A 184 -11.44 -7.65 -9.45
C LEU A 184 -12.80 -7.21 -8.91
N GLU A 185 -13.54 -6.36 -9.62
CA GLU A 185 -14.96 -6.12 -9.34
C GLU A 185 -15.80 -7.38 -9.56
N ASP A 186 -15.56 -8.10 -10.66
CA ASP A 186 -16.21 -9.36 -10.98
C ASP A 186 -15.89 -10.42 -9.91
N LEU A 187 -14.65 -10.46 -9.39
CA LEU A 187 -14.24 -11.36 -8.30
C LEU A 187 -15.06 -11.14 -7.01
N MET A 188 -15.46 -9.90 -6.73
CA MET A 188 -16.27 -9.58 -5.56
C MET A 188 -17.71 -10.08 -5.69
N ASN A 189 -18.21 -10.20 -6.94
CA ASN A 189 -19.61 -10.51 -7.22
C ASN A 189 -19.94 -11.98 -6.90
N PRO A 190 -20.90 -12.25 -5.99
CA PRO A 190 -21.26 -13.62 -5.61
C PRO A 190 -22.05 -14.41 -6.67
N SER A 191 -22.49 -13.79 -7.76
CA SER A 191 -23.33 -14.44 -8.78
C SER A 191 -22.51 -15.10 -9.91
N PRO A 192 -22.55 -16.43 -10.08
CA PRO A 192 -21.73 -17.18 -11.05
C PRO A 192 -22.18 -17.07 -12.52
N ALA A 193 -23.05 -16.13 -12.89
CA ALA A 193 -23.82 -16.20 -14.14
C ALA A 193 -23.70 -14.98 -15.07
N VAL A 194 -22.93 -13.94 -14.73
CA VAL A 194 -22.87 -12.71 -15.57
C VAL A 194 -21.45 -12.23 -15.88
N SER A 195 -20.41 -12.91 -15.39
CA SER A 195 -19.03 -12.63 -15.78
C SER A 195 -18.80 -13.14 -17.20
N SER A 196 -18.77 -12.20 -18.14
CA SER A 196 -18.44 -12.41 -19.56
C SER A 196 -16.92 -12.59 -19.78
N SER A 197 -16.15 -12.86 -18.72
CA SER A 197 -14.69 -12.99 -18.71
C SER A 197 -14.28 -14.43 -18.36
N SER A 198 -13.25 -14.90 -19.05
CA SER A 198 -12.96 -16.29 -19.40
C SER A 198 -12.13 -17.08 -18.38
N SER A 199 -12.50 -17.07 -17.10
CA SER A 199 -12.02 -18.08 -16.13
C SER A 199 -12.83 -18.01 -14.84
N ASN A 200 -13.67 -19.03 -14.60
CA ASN A 200 -14.31 -19.29 -13.29
C ASN A 200 -13.29 -19.79 -12.24
N ASP A 201 -12.01 -19.76 -12.55
CA ASP A 201 -10.95 -20.30 -11.71
C ASP A 201 -10.65 -19.34 -10.57
N ALA A 202 -10.38 -19.90 -9.40
CA ALA A 202 -9.99 -19.12 -8.24
C ALA A 202 -8.64 -18.41 -8.50
N PRO A 203 -8.39 -17.25 -7.86
CA PRO A 203 -7.09 -16.60 -7.89
C PRO A 203 -5.95 -17.57 -7.55
N GLY A 204 -4.83 -17.45 -8.27
CA GLY A 204 -3.69 -18.36 -8.13
C GLY A 204 -2.46 -17.84 -8.87
N PRO A 205 -1.24 -18.28 -8.53
CA PRO A 205 -0.01 -17.64 -9.02
C PRO A 205 0.17 -17.75 -10.53
N THR A 206 -0.39 -18.77 -11.17
CA THR A 206 -0.31 -19.00 -12.62
C THR A 206 -1.63 -18.66 -13.35
N HIS A 207 -2.51 -17.88 -12.71
CA HIS A 207 -3.82 -17.54 -13.29
C HIS A 207 -3.65 -16.79 -14.63
N PRO A 208 -4.45 -17.07 -15.68
CA PRO A 208 -4.29 -16.43 -16.99
C PRO A 208 -4.44 -14.91 -16.92
N THR A 209 -5.45 -14.41 -16.21
CA THR A 209 -5.66 -12.99 -15.93
C THR A 209 -4.65 -12.48 -14.89
N PRO A 210 -3.78 -11.50 -15.20
CA PRO A 210 -2.75 -11.00 -14.28
C PRO A 210 -3.30 -10.44 -12.97
N ALA A 211 -4.43 -9.72 -13.00
CA ALA A 211 -5.05 -9.16 -11.79
C ALA A 211 -5.49 -10.22 -10.75
N LEU A 212 -5.71 -11.46 -11.20
CA LEU A 212 -6.10 -12.60 -10.36
C LEU A 212 -4.90 -13.49 -9.97
N ARG A 213 -3.67 -13.08 -10.32
CA ARG A 213 -2.48 -13.79 -9.89
C ARG A 213 -2.18 -13.51 -8.44
N THR A 214 -1.90 -14.56 -7.67
CA THR A 214 -1.52 -14.44 -6.27
C THR A 214 -0.01 -14.59 -6.08
N LEU A 215 0.48 -14.12 -4.94
CA LEU A 215 1.89 -14.16 -4.55
C LEU A 215 2.12 -15.37 -3.63
N PRO A 216 2.84 -16.41 -4.08
CA PRO A 216 3.20 -17.55 -3.24
C PRO A 216 3.98 -17.11 -1.99
N ASN A 217 3.77 -17.82 -0.88
CA ASN A 217 4.37 -17.54 0.43
C ASN A 217 4.07 -16.16 1.05
N SER A 218 3.29 -15.32 0.36
CA SER A 218 2.80 -14.08 0.94
C SER A 218 1.71 -14.37 1.96
N HIS A 219 1.72 -13.63 3.06
CA HIS A 219 0.73 -13.78 4.11
C HIS A 219 0.64 -12.54 5.00
N ILE A 220 -0.46 -12.45 5.75
CA ILE A 220 -0.66 -11.46 6.81
C ILE A 220 -0.83 -12.22 8.11
N ARG A 221 -0.07 -11.85 9.15
CA ARG A 221 -0.26 -12.31 10.53
C ARG A 221 -0.82 -11.19 11.39
N ILE A 222 -1.65 -11.56 12.35
CA ILE A 222 -2.28 -10.60 13.27
C ILE A 222 -1.97 -10.98 14.71
N TYR A 223 -1.61 -9.96 15.48
CA TYR A 223 -1.26 -10.04 16.89
C TYR A 223 -2.24 -9.20 17.70
N LYS A 224 -2.55 -9.63 18.92
CA LYS A 224 -3.32 -8.85 19.90
C LYS A 224 -2.49 -8.75 21.17
N ASN A 225 -2.12 -7.52 21.54
CA ASN A 225 -1.27 -7.23 22.70
C ASN A 225 0.02 -8.09 22.71
N GLY A 226 0.66 -8.23 21.53
CA GLY A 226 1.88 -9.02 21.32
C GLY A 226 1.66 -10.53 21.11
N VAL A 227 0.47 -11.06 21.39
CA VAL A 227 0.17 -12.49 21.20
C VAL A 227 -0.27 -12.75 19.76
N LEU A 228 0.40 -13.68 19.07
CA LEU A 228 0.01 -14.09 17.72
C LEU A 228 -1.36 -14.76 17.75
N MET A 229 -2.31 -14.18 17.03
CA MET A 229 -3.67 -14.70 16.87
C MET A 229 -3.77 -15.65 15.66
N GLY A 230 -2.86 -15.51 14.69
CA GLY A 230 -2.71 -16.42 13.55
C GLY A 230 -2.50 -15.70 12.21
N THR A 231 -2.65 -16.47 11.13
CA THR A 231 -2.43 -16.02 9.74
C THR A 231 -3.76 -16.00 8.97
N PRO A 232 -4.56 -14.92 9.02
CA PRO A 232 -5.88 -14.89 8.41
C PRO A 232 -5.87 -14.91 6.87
N PHE A 233 -4.80 -14.42 6.25
CA PHE A 233 -4.68 -14.27 4.80
C PHE A 233 -3.35 -14.83 4.32
N GLU A 234 -3.40 -15.60 3.25
CA GLU A 234 -2.27 -16.21 2.55
C GLU A 234 -2.51 -16.08 1.06
N ASN A 235 -1.45 -16.09 0.26
CA ASN A 235 -1.52 -15.96 -1.19
C ASN A 235 -2.23 -14.66 -1.62
N LEU A 236 -1.70 -13.52 -1.15
CA LEU A 236 -2.21 -12.19 -1.45
C LEU A 236 -2.17 -11.92 -2.96
N LEU A 237 -3.05 -11.04 -3.45
CA LEU A 237 -3.11 -10.67 -4.86
C LEU A 237 -1.86 -9.87 -5.29
N GLY A 238 -1.36 -10.14 -6.48
CA GLY A 238 -0.29 -9.35 -7.08
C GLY A 238 -0.76 -7.94 -7.43
N PHE A 239 0.14 -6.97 -7.26
CA PHE A 239 -0.12 -5.56 -7.56
C PHE A 239 0.83 -4.93 -8.57
N LEU A 240 1.97 -5.54 -8.92
CA LEU A 240 2.84 -4.97 -9.94
C LEU A 240 2.16 -5.05 -11.33
N PRO A 241 2.49 -4.15 -12.26
CA PRO A 241 1.93 -4.20 -13.61
C PRO A 241 2.19 -5.57 -14.26
N PRO A 242 1.24 -6.10 -15.05
CA PRO A 242 0.01 -5.45 -15.51
C PRO A 242 -1.22 -5.68 -14.61
N ALA A 243 -1.05 -6.15 -13.35
CA ALA A 243 -2.18 -6.39 -12.45
C ALA A 243 -2.88 -5.10 -12.01
N SER A 244 -2.12 -4.02 -11.80
CA SER A 244 -2.64 -2.68 -11.49
C SER A 244 -2.60 -1.80 -12.73
N LYS A 245 -3.64 -0.99 -12.92
CA LYS A 245 -3.78 -0.11 -14.09
C LYS A 245 -3.97 1.35 -13.66
N PRO A 246 -3.15 2.29 -14.16
CA PRO A 246 -3.37 3.70 -13.91
C PRO A 246 -4.72 4.13 -14.49
N MET A 247 -5.31 5.19 -13.95
CA MET A 247 -6.57 5.74 -14.46
C MET A 247 -6.35 6.23 -15.91
N PRO A 248 -7.23 5.86 -16.88
CA PRO A 248 -7.05 6.27 -18.27
C PRO A 248 -7.19 7.78 -18.44
N GLN A 249 -6.05 8.48 -18.53
CA GLN A 249 -5.97 9.91 -18.78
C GLN A 249 -4.69 10.29 -19.52
N VAL A 250 -4.58 11.53 -19.97
CA VAL A 250 -3.38 12.01 -20.69
C VAL A 250 -2.15 11.84 -19.80
N GLY A 251 -1.11 11.20 -20.33
CA GLY A 251 0.10 10.87 -19.58
C GLY A 251 0.06 9.53 -18.85
N ALA A 252 -1.07 8.82 -18.79
CA ALA A 252 -1.13 7.49 -18.17
C ALA A 252 -0.34 6.46 -18.98
N ARG A 253 0.60 5.76 -18.33
CA ARG A 253 1.42 4.72 -18.95
C ARG A 253 1.03 3.34 -18.41
N GLU A 254 0.15 2.64 -19.12
CA GLU A 254 -0.21 1.27 -18.77
C GLU A 254 1.00 0.33 -18.85
N GLY A 255 1.05 -0.65 -17.95
CA GLY A 255 2.12 -1.65 -17.93
C GLY A 255 3.43 -1.18 -17.30
N LEU A 256 3.54 0.09 -16.90
CA LEU A 256 4.70 0.64 -16.19
C LEU A 256 4.40 0.84 -14.71
N ASP A 257 5.44 0.74 -13.91
CA ASP A 257 5.40 0.88 -12.45
C ASP A 257 5.90 2.28 -12.07
N ASP A 258 5.11 3.02 -11.30
CA ASP A 258 5.45 4.37 -10.83
C ASP A 258 6.13 4.37 -9.45
N GLY A 259 6.44 3.18 -8.91
CA GLY A 259 7.06 2.99 -7.60
C GLY A 259 6.09 3.13 -6.43
N MET A 260 4.81 3.46 -6.68
CA MET A 260 3.78 3.68 -5.66
C MET A 260 2.82 2.50 -5.51
N LEU A 261 3.05 1.41 -6.23
CA LEU A 261 2.31 0.16 -6.07
C LEU A 261 2.84 -0.64 -4.87
N GLY A 262 1.92 -1.23 -4.10
CA GLY A 262 2.24 -2.03 -2.92
C GLY A 262 1.06 -2.12 -1.96
N TYR A 263 1.30 -2.73 -0.80
CA TYR A 263 0.35 -2.76 0.31
C TYR A 263 0.69 -1.70 1.35
N TYR A 264 -0.26 -0.82 1.62
CA TYR A 264 -0.15 0.24 2.61
C TYR A 264 -0.84 -0.17 3.91
N PRO A 265 -0.25 0.12 5.08
CA PRO A 265 -0.98 0.12 6.34
C PRO A 265 -2.24 0.97 6.21
N ALA A 266 -3.38 0.39 6.59
CA ALA A 266 -4.68 1.03 6.42
C ALA A 266 -5.51 0.91 7.69
N VAL A 267 -6.17 2.01 8.06
CA VAL A 267 -7.15 2.04 9.17
C VAL A 267 -8.45 2.62 8.66
N SER A 268 -9.55 2.05 9.14
CA SER A 268 -10.89 2.57 8.89
C SER A 268 -11.62 2.79 10.20
N VAL A 269 -12.31 3.91 10.28
CA VAL A 269 -12.95 4.42 11.50
C VAL A 269 -14.42 4.69 11.22
N PHE A 270 -15.28 4.59 12.23
CA PHE A 270 -16.73 4.77 12.12
C PHE A 270 -17.31 5.39 13.38
N ARG A 271 -18.13 6.44 13.21
CA ARG A 271 -18.94 7.12 14.24
C ARG A 271 -18.20 7.42 15.54
N GLY A 272 -17.00 7.99 15.44
CA GLY A 272 -16.15 8.33 16.58
C GLY A 272 -15.28 7.18 17.08
N GLY A 273 -15.23 6.05 16.38
CA GLY A 273 -14.16 5.08 16.51
C GLY A 273 -12.82 5.74 16.24
N ALA A 274 -11.80 5.42 17.03
CA ALA A 274 -10.51 6.07 16.95
C ALA A 274 -9.37 5.08 17.23
N VAL A 275 -8.26 5.31 16.55
CA VAL A 275 -7.03 4.53 16.67
C VAL A 275 -5.83 5.44 16.76
N GLU A 276 -4.80 4.97 17.44
CA GLU A 276 -3.45 5.54 17.42
C GLU A 276 -2.52 4.57 16.69
N VAL A 277 -1.88 5.00 15.60
CA VAL A 277 -0.97 4.16 14.82
C VAL A 277 0.49 4.31 15.27
N ASN A 278 1.23 3.21 15.17
CA ASN A 278 2.66 3.14 15.44
C ASN A 278 3.35 2.28 14.38
N PHE A 279 4.25 2.90 13.61
CA PHE A 279 5.00 2.25 12.52
C PHE A 279 6.38 1.76 12.95
N GLY A 280 6.68 1.81 14.25
CA GLY A 280 7.97 1.46 14.83
C GLY A 280 8.98 2.62 14.85
N PRO A 281 10.24 2.34 15.23
CA PRO A 281 10.73 1.01 15.65
C PRO A 281 10.28 0.63 17.07
N ASP A 282 9.86 1.62 17.87
CA ASP A 282 9.45 1.43 19.26
C ASP A 282 7.99 0.96 19.37
N PHE A 283 7.77 -0.34 19.22
CA PHE A 283 6.45 -0.96 19.35
C PHE A 283 5.96 -1.04 20.80
N TRP A 284 4.64 -0.98 21.00
CA TRP A 284 4.02 -1.24 22.30
C TRP A 284 4.13 -2.71 22.68
N TYR A 285 3.95 -3.61 21.71
CA TYR A 285 4.05 -5.05 21.89
C TYR A 285 4.82 -5.71 20.72
N PRO A 286 6.15 -5.52 20.65
CA PRO A 286 6.95 -6.05 19.55
C PRO A 286 6.81 -7.59 19.43
N PRO A 287 6.75 -8.14 18.20
CA PRO A 287 6.83 -9.57 17.97
C PRO A 287 8.12 -10.16 18.56
N SER A 288 8.08 -11.43 18.98
CA SER A 288 9.20 -12.07 19.68
C SER A 288 10.48 -12.21 18.84
N ASP A 289 10.34 -12.21 17.52
CA ASP A 289 11.41 -12.29 16.54
C ASP A 289 11.78 -10.93 15.93
N TYR A 290 11.23 -9.83 16.44
CA TYR A 290 11.63 -8.47 16.06
C TYR A 290 12.92 -8.06 16.78
N ASP A 291 13.95 -7.73 16.01
CA ASP A 291 15.20 -7.21 16.54
C ASP A 291 15.11 -5.70 16.75
N SER A 292 14.92 -5.30 18.02
CA SER A 292 14.84 -3.89 18.42
C SER A 292 16.21 -3.22 18.58
N THR A 293 17.32 -3.95 18.44
CA THR A 293 18.67 -3.42 18.69
C THR A 293 19.29 -2.73 17.49
N ASN A 294 18.61 -2.74 16.32
CA ASN A 294 19.06 -2.07 15.10
C ASN A 294 20.52 -2.41 14.71
N GLY A 295 21.00 -3.61 15.08
CA GLY A 295 22.37 -4.05 14.85
C GLY A 295 23.45 -3.44 15.76
N GLU A 296 23.11 -2.74 16.85
CA GLU A 296 24.12 -2.18 17.79
C GLU A 296 24.94 -3.24 18.55
N VAL A 297 24.47 -4.49 18.59
CA VAL A 297 25.28 -5.63 19.04
C VAL A 297 25.96 -6.27 17.83
N ASP A 298 27.29 -6.09 17.76
CA ASP A 298 28.29 -6.64 16.82
C ASP A 298 28.31 -8.19 16.77
N MET A 299 27.15 -8.81 16.56
CA MET A 299 27.06 -10.20 16.15
C MET A 299 27.16 -10.20 14.64
N ILE A 300 28.37 -10.43 14.13
CA ILE A 300 28.69 -10.64 12.72
C ILE A 300 27.64 -11.60 12.13
N GLN A 301 26.60 -11.05 11.47
CA GLN A 301 25.72 -11.84 10.63
C GLN A 301 26.52 -12.10 9.35
N PRO A 302 26.72 -13.38 8.95
CA PRO A 302 27.42 -13.67 7.72
C PRO A 302 26.56 -13.17 6.56
N ASP A 303 27.07 -12.18 5.83
CA ASP A 303 26.64 -11.68 4.52
C ASP A 303 25.16 -11.87 4.14
N GLY A 304 24.39 -10.78 4.25
CA GLY A 304 23.08 -10.62 3.62
C GLY A 304 21.97 -10.41 4.63
N LEU A 305 21.21 -9.32 4.46
CA LEU A 305 19.87 -9.17 5.01
C LEU A 305 19.13 -10.49 4.82
N SER A 306 18.86 -11.23 5.90
CA SER A 306 18.06 -12.44 5.78
C SER A 306 16.72 -12.02 5.18
N ALA A 307 16.33 -12.57 4.03
CA ALA A 307 15.05 -12.22 3.37
C ALA A 307 13.80 -12.41 4.27
N ASN A 308 13.97 -13.01 5.46
CA ASN A 308 12.96 -13.23 6.48
C ASN A 308 13.06 -12.32 7.72
N SER A 309 14.00 -11.35 7.76
CA SER A 309 14.06 -10.38 8.87
C SER A 309 12.79 -9.53 8.90
N LEU A 310 12.25 -9.34 10.11
CA LEU A 310 11.05 -8.54 10.32
C LEU A 310 11.44 -7.07 10.48
N HIS A 311 10.95 -6.21 9.58
CA HIS A 311 11.25 -4.78 9.58
C HIS A 311 10.07 -3.95 10.11
N ALA A 312 10.38 -2.83 10.75
CA ALA A 312 9.38 -1.84 11.09
C ALA A 312 8.99 -1.02 9.84
N VAL A 313 7.71 -0.72 9.66
CA VAL A 313 7.25 0.07 8.49
C VAL A 313 7.91 1.46 8.41
N VAL A 314 8.39 2.03 9.52
CA VAL A 314 9.15 3.29 9.48
C VAL A 314 10.47 3.19 8.72
N GLU A 315 11.10 2.01 8.65
CA GLU A 315 12.33 1.79 7.86
C GLU A 315 12.02 1.95 6.37
N ARG A 316 10.87 1.44 5.90
CA ARG A 316 10.38 1.62 4.52
C ARG A 316 10.23 3.10 4.15
N TYR A 317 9.89 3.96 5.09
CA TYR A 317 9.81 5.40 4.83
C TYR A 317 11.16 6.00 4.49
N GLN A 318 12.23 5.56 5.14
CA GLN A 318 13.58 6.03 4.84
C GLN A 318 14.04 5.51 3.48
N GLU A 319 13.78 4.23 3.19
CA GLU A 319 14.06 3.63 1.88
C GLU A 319 13.32 4.36 0.75
N GLN A 320 12.02 4.62 0.92
CA GLN A 320 11.21 5.28 -0.09
C GLN A 320 11.66 6.73 -0.33
N ILE A 321 12.13 7.46 0.69
CA ILE A 321 12.74 8.79 0.49
C ILE A 321 14.02 8.68 -0.36
N ALA A 322 14.88 7.69 -0.07
CA ALA A 322 16.10 7.48 -0.82
C ALA A 322 15.80 7.12 -2.28
N GLU A 323 14.85 6.20 -2.51
CA GLU A 323 14.32 5.85 -3.83
C GLU A 323 13.78 7.08 -4.57
N ASP A 324 12.92 7.87 -3.93
CA ASP A 324 12.32 9.05 -4.56
C ASP A 324 13.40 10.05 -4.99
N ILE A 325 14.41 10.32 -4.15
CA ILE A 325 15.54 11.21 -4.50
C ILE A 325 16.37 10.64 -5.66
N ILE A 326 16.66 9.34 -5.65
CA ILE A 326 17.43 8.69 -6.71
C ILE A 326 16.66 8.77 -8.03
N TYR A 327 15.37 8.44 -8.01
CA TYR A 327 14.54 8.53 -9.20
C TYR A 327 14.40 9.98 -9.68
N ASP A 328 14.37 10.99 -8.80
CA ASP A 328 14.37 12.40 -9.21
C ASP A 328 15.63 12.75 -10.01
N ILE A 329 16.79 12.24 -9.58
CA ILE A 329 18.06 12.45 -10.27
C ILE A 329 18.07 11.71 -11.62
N VAL A 330 17.57 10.46 -11.65
CA VAL A 330 17.49 9.68 -12.89
C VAL A 330 16.56 10.33 -13.90
N ASP A 331 15.37 10.77 -13.48
CA ASP A 331 14.40 11.47 -14.31
C ASP A 331 15.02 12.76 -14.89
N GLU A 332 15.69 13.58 -14.06
CA GLU A 332 16.35 14.81 -14.52
C GLU A 332 17.44 14.54 -15.57
N VAL A 333 18.25 13.50 -15.39
CA VAL A 333 19.29 13.12 -16.35
C VAL A 333 18.66 12.63 -17.66
N ASP A 334 17.60 11.83 -17.60
CA ASP A 334 16.88 11.35 -18.78
C ASP A 334 16.28 12.52 -19.58
N PHE A 335 15.59 13.45 -18.90
CA PHE A 335 15.06 14.66 -19.55
C PHE A 335 16.17 15.52 -20.15
N TRP A 336 17.27 15.74 -19.44
CA TRP A 336 18.41 16.51 -19.95
C TRP A 336 19.04 15.87 -21.19
N MET A 337 19.14 14.54 -21.23
CA MET A 337 19.63 13.82 -22.41
C MET A 337 18.66 13.94 -23.59
N GLN A 338 17.36 13.83 -23.35
CA GLN A 338 16.32 14.00 -24.37
C GLN A 338 16.29 15.43 -24.94
N ASP A 339 16.59 16.43 -24.12
CA ASP A 339 16.71 17.85 -24.51
C ASP A 339 18.01 18.19 -25.27
N GLY A 340 18.85 17.18 -25.58
CA GLY A 340 20.06 17.36 -26.38
C GLY A 340 21.34 17.60 -25.58
N GLY A 341 21.34 17.26 -24.29
CA GLY A 341 22.57 17.00 -23.54
C GLY A 341 23.53 18.18 -23.40
N GLY A 342 23.01 19.40 -23.21
CA GLY A 342 23.84 20.58 -22.94
C GLY A 342 24.68 21.06 -24.13
N ALA A 343 24.23 20.86 -25.37
CA ALA A 343 24.83 21.47 -26.56
C ALA A 343 24.62 23.01 -26.61
N THR A 344 25.08 23.74 -25.59
CA THR A 344 25.47 25.14 -25.73
C THR A 344 26.88 25.17 -26.29
N ASN A 345 27.00 24.93 -27.60
CA ASN A 345 28.20 25.37 -28.31
C ASN A 345 28.40 26.86 -28.00
N GLN A 346 29.63 27.21 -27.59
CA GLN A 346 30.10 28.58 -27.34
C GLN A 346 30.15 29.42 -28.63
N ALA A 347 29.03 29.56 -29.33
CA ALA A 347 28.85 30.52 -30.40
C ALA A 347 27.62 31.35 -30.03
N GLY A 348 27.83 32.67 -29.95
CA GLY A 348 26.86 33.64 -29.49
C GLY A 348 25.49 33.48 -30.13
N VAL A 349 24.48 33.86 -29.35
CA VAL A 349 23.09 34.04 -29.79
C VAL A 349 23.09 34.96 -31.02
N ASP A 350 22.97 34.37 -32.20
CA ASP A 350 22.55 35.07 -33.41
C ASP A 350 21.20 34.49 -33.84
N GLU A 351 20.21 35.38 -33.84
CA GLU A 351 18.85 35.15 -34.27
C GLU A 351 18.77 34.55 -35.68
N LYS A 352 18.07 33.41 -35.80
CA LYS A 352 16.98 33.25 -36.77
C LYS A 352 16.13 32.05 -36.41
N THR A 353 15.02 32.38 -35.76
CA THR A 353 13.83 31.58 -35.52
C THR A 353 13.41 30.83 -36.79
N LYS A 354 13.74 29.55 -36.86
CA LYS A 354 12.88 28.55 -37.48
C LYS A 354 12.23 27.81 -36.32
N GLU A 355 10.92 27.72 -36.37
CA GLU A 355 10.06 27.00 -35.42
C GLU A 355 10.70 25.66 -35.04
N VAL A 356 11.40 25.66 -33.92
CA VAL A 356 11.58 24.45 -33.13
C VAL A 356 10.22 24.28 -32.50
N VAL A 357 9.47 23.31 -33.00
CA VAL A 357 8.28 22.79 -32.33
C VAL A 357 8.67 22.62 -30.88
N MET A 358 8.13 23.47 -30.01
CA MET A 358 8.36 23.34 -28.58
C MET A 358 8.02 21.91 -28.21
N ALA A 359 8.97 21.21 -27.60
CA ALA A 359 8.67 19.95 -26.94
C ALA A 359 7.48 20.20 -25.98
N PRO A 360 6.44 19.35 -25.99
CA PRO A 360 5.31 19.49 -25.09
C PRO A 360 5.80 19.17 -23.68
N GLY A 361 6.28 20.18 -22.96
CA GLY A 361 6.90 19.97 -21.64
C GLY A 361 7.24 21.24 -20.87
N ARG A 362 7.37 22.40 -21.55
CA ARG A 362 7.36 23.71 -20.86
C ARG A 362 5.94 24.27 -20.81
N GLU A 363 5.04 23.57 -20.14
CA GLU A 363 3.79 24.18 -19.70
C GLU A 363 4.07 24.98 -18.42
N GLU A 364 3.66 26.24 -18.38
CA GLU A 364 3.58 27.01 -17.13
C GLU A 364 2.82 26.20 -16.08
N ILE A 365 3.22 26.29 -14.80
CA ILE A 365 2.60 25.55 -13.70
C ILE A 365 1.08 25.73 -13.76
N LYS A 366 0.34 24.64 -13.97
CA LYS A 366 -1.12 24.68 -14.08
C LYS A 366 -1.72 25.28 -12.80
N GLU A 367 -2.42 26.40 -12.94
CA GLU A 367 -3.20 27.02 -11.86
C GLU A 367 -4.64 26.49 -11.91
N LEU A 368 -5.06 25.75 -10.88
CA LEU A 368 -6.46 25.41 -10.68
C LEU A 368 -7.13 26.43 -9.75
N VAL A 369 -8.09 27.18 -10.30
CA VAL A 369 -9.02 28.02 -9.53
C VAL A 369 -10.36 27.30 -9.50
N GLN A 370 -10.93 27.12 -8.31
CA GLN A 370 -12.29 26.61 -8.14
C GLN A 370 -13.21 27.83 -8.02
N ASP A 371 -14.19 27.97 -8.91
CA ASP A 371 -15.25 28.96 -8.73
C ASP A 371 -16.13 28.53 -7.53
N ASP A 372 -16.40 29.50 -6.65
CA ASP A 372 -17.03 29.34 -5.32
C ASP A 372 -18.40 28.62 -5.30
#